data_AF-A0A6V7LZJ4-F1
#
_entry.id   AF-A0A6V7LZJ4-F1
#
_cell.length_a   1.000
_cell.length_b   1.000
_cell.length_c   1.000
_cell.angle_alpha   90.00
_cell.angle_beta   90.00
_cell.angle_gamma   90.00
#
_symmetry.space_group_name_H-M   'P 1'
#
loop_
_entity.id
_entity.type
_entity.pdbx_description
1 polymer ?
#
loop_
_entity_poly.entity_id
_entity_poly.type
_entity_poly.pdbx_seq_one_letter_code
_entity_poly.pdbx_strand_id
1 'polypeptide(L)'
;YTMGELKLTGNCLKGTRPILSFDENFNTNPHYVLLKELFTQIFGVPNQHPKSKPFYDHVYTFSVLDNRIWFRNYQILTEDGGLAEIGPRFVLNPVKIFAGSFGGETLWDNRYYVSPAKYRQEIKKKAGGKYINRVEQKMALEANKPEVSYSLNPLDEIFKGEPLEKAKELEKTEKEADKNGESEEKSIIDPFEQKSALEIKKLEQRAIKNFQKIAKKKAAAKNTSGAKVTKKKRLTKNKAK
;
A
#
# COMPACT_ATOMS: atom_id res chain seq x y z
N TYR A 1 -3.76 -2.85 27.13
CA TYR A 1 -3.37 -4.11 27.78
C TYR A 1 -4.23 -4.28 29.03
N THR A 2 -4.85 -5.44 29.22
CA THR A 2 -5.66 -5.77 30.41
C THR A 2 -4.81 -6.51 31.45
N MET A 3 -5.27 -6.53 32.71
CA MET A 3 -4.51 -7.04 33.87
C MET A 3 -4.07 -8.52 33.79
N GLY A 4 -4.54 -9.29 32.82
CA GLY A 4 -4.26 -10.73 32.72
C GLY A 4 -3.00 -11.13 31.94
N GLU A 5 -2.36 -10.23 31.18
CA GLU A 5 -1.37 -10.59 30.14
C GLU A 5 0.09 -10.24 30.48
N LEU A 6 0.35 -9.63 31.64
CA LEU A 6 1.70 -9.32 32.16
C LEU A 6 1.63 -9.45 33.70
N LYS A 7 2.71 -9.89 34.36
CA LYS A 7 2.78 -9.96 35.84
C LYS A 7 2.79 -8.55 36.43
N LEU A 8 1.62 -7.92 36.47
CA LEU A 8 1.38 -6.67 37.19
C LEU A 8 1.24 -7.02 38.67
N THR A 9 2.36 -7.04 39.37
CA THR A 9 2.43 -7.44 40.79
C THR A 9 2.13 -6.28 41.74
N GLY A 10 2.06 -5.05 41.23
CA GLY A 10 1.76 -3.87 42.03
C GLY A 10 0.29 -3.81 42.45
N ASN A 11 0.05 -3.22 43.62
CA ASN A 11 -1.27 -2.88 44.14
C ASN A 11 -1.29 -1.42 44.61
N CYS A 12 -2.46 -0.81 44.70
CA CYS A 12 -2.58 0.50 45.35
C CYS A 12 -3.93 0.66 46.05
N LEU A 13 -3.94 1.43 47.13
CA LEU A 13 -5.15 1.80 47.86
C LEU A 13 -6.05 2.68 47.00
N LYS A 14 -7.32 2.29 46.91
CA LYS A 14 -8.36 3.05 46.21
C LYS A 14 -8.57 4.41 46.88
N GLY A 15 -8.53 5.47 46.08
CA GLY A 15 -8.75 6.84 46.54
C GLY A 15 -7.48 7.54 47.06
N THR A 16 -6.32 6.91 46.95
CA THR A 16 -5.04 7.63 47.10
C THR A 16 -4.85 8.63 45.97
N ARG A 17 -4.11 9.70 46.25
CA ARG A 17 -3.82 10.76 45.27
C ARG A 17 -2.61 10.30 44.45
N PRO A 18 -2.73 10.11 43.12
CA PRO A 18 -1.59 9.75 42.30
C PRO A 18 -0.62 10.92 42.16
N ILE A 19 0.66 10.60 42.11
CA ILE A 19 1.67 11.54 41.61
C ILE A 19 1.66 11.45 40.07
N LEU A 20 1.59 12.60 39.41
CA LEU A 20 1.62 12.66 37.94
C LEU A 20 3.03 12.99 37.48
N SER A 21 3.65 12.08 36.75
CA SER A 21 4.96 12.25 36.13
C SER A 21 4.77 12.45 34.63
N PHE A 22 5.27 13.58 34.12
CA PHE A 22 5.22 13.95 32.71
C PHE A 22 6.64 14.04 32.15
N ASP A 23 6.82 13.45 30.98
CA ASP A 23 8.03 13.59 30.17
C ASP A 23 8.26 15.06 29.72
N GLU A 24 9.52 15.45 29.53
CA GLU A 24 9.92 16.80 29.13
C GLU A 24 9.37 17.17 27.75
N ASN A 25 9.16 16.16 26.90
CA ASN A 25 8.55 16.29 25.58
C ASN A 25 7.17 16.99 25.64
N PHE A 26 6.46 16.92 26.76
CA PHE A 26 5.19 17.63 26.91
C PHE A 26 5.30 19.15 26.86
N ASN A 27 6.48 19.71 27.14
CA ASN A 27 6.72 21.15 27.13
C ASN A 27 7.18 21.68 25.75
N THR A 28 7.52 20.78 24.80
CA THR A 28 8.08 21.19 23.50
C THR A 28 7.04 21.72 22.52
N ASN A 29 5.90 21.04 22.40
CA ASN A 29 4.85 21.40 21.44
C ASN A 29 3.59 21.92 22.15
N PRO A 30 2.91 22.95 21.61
CA PRO A 30 1.72 23.54 22.24
C PRO A 30 0.57 22.54 22.47
N HIS A 31 0.36 21.61 21.54
CA HIS A 31 -0.68 20.59 21.67
C HIS A 31 -0.38 19.62 22.81
N TYR A 32 0.89 19.32 23.10
CA TYR A 32 1.25 18.50 24.26
C TYR A 32 1.14 19.28 25.57
N VAL A 33 1.49 20.57 25.59
CA VAL A 33 1.28 21.43 26.77
C VAL A 33 -0.20 21.45 27.15
N LEU A 34 -1.09 21.62 26.18
CA LEU A 34 -2.54 21.56 26.41
C LEU A 34 -2.99 20.20 26.95
N LEU A 35 -2.47 19.11 26.39
CA LEU A 35 -2.79 17.75 26.86
C LEU A 35 -2.27 17.49 28.27
N LYS A 36 -1.11 18.05 28.64
CA LYS A 36 -0.54 17.96 30.00
C LYS A 36 -1.46 18.61 31.02
N GLU A 37 -1.96 19.82 30.73
CA GLU A 37 -2.93 20.51 31.58
C GLU A 37 -4.23 19.71 31.69
N LEU A 38 -4.74 19.21 30.57
CA LEU A 38 -5.94 18.38 30.54
C LEU A 38 -5.78 17.10 31.39
N PHE A 39 -4.66 16.39 31.25
CA PHE A 39 -4.40 15.17 32.02
C PHE A 39 -4.20 15.45 33.51
N THR A 40 -3.61 16.59 33.86
CA THR A 40 -3.51 17.03 35.26
C THR A 40 -4.89 17.16 35.89
N GLN A 41 -5.86 17.71 35.15
CA GLN A 41 -7.23 17.86 35.63
C GLN A 41 -8.02 16.54 35.65
N ILE A 42 -7.81 15.66 34.66
CA ILE A 42 -8.54 14.38 34.56
C ILE A 42 -8.04 13.36 35.60
N PHE A 43 -6.72 13.22 35.72
CA PHE A 43 -6.11 12.18 36.55
C PHE A 43 -5.69 12.69 37.92
N GLY A 44 -5.63 14.01 38.12
CA GLY A 44 -5.37 14.62 39.41
C GLY A 44 -6.57 14.49 40.35
N VAL A 45 -6.27 14.30 41.63
CA VAL A 45 -7.30 14.34 42.69
C VAL A 45 -7.18 15.68 43.40
N PRO A 46 -8.26 16.50 43.46
CA PRO A 46 -8.21 17.80 44.10
C PRO A 46 -7.90 17.67 45.59
N ASN A 47 -7.30 18.72 46.16
CA ASN A 47 -6.99 18.74 47.58
C ASN A 47 -8.30 18.63 48.39
N GLN A 48 -8.27 17.86 49.47
CA GLN A 48 -9.42 17.65 50.38
C GLN A 48 -10.65 17.01 49.73
N HIS A 49 -10.49 16.23 48.66
CA HIS A 49 -11.60 15.44 48.13
C HIS A 49 -12.13 14.49 49.24
N PRO A 50 -13.45 14.39 49.49
CA PRO A 50 -14.00 13.69 50.67
C PRO A 50 -13.67 12.20 50.72
N LYS A 51 -13.37 11.59 49.57
CA LYS A 51 -12.96 10.18 49.46
C LYS A 51 -11.44 10.00 49.31
N SER A 52 -10.67 11.09 49.36
CA SER A 52 -9.21 11.02 49.21
C SER A 52 -8.58 10.45 50.48
N LYS A 53 -7.53 9.66 50.28
CA LYS A 53 -6.65 9.19 51.35
C LYS A 53 -5.42 10.12 51.44
N PRO A 54 -4.86 10.31 52.65
CA PRO A 54 -3.77 11.26 52.87
C PRO A 54 -2.42 10.79 52.29
N PHE A 55 -2.27 9.51 51.95
CA PHE A 55 -1.02 8.92 51.49
C PHE A 55 -0.89 8.88 49.96
N TYR A 56 0.36 8.98 49.48
CA TYR A 56 0.75 8.73 48.11
C TYR A 56 1.24 7.29 48.00
N ASP A 57 0.58 6.50 47.17
CA ASP A 57 0.84 5.06 47.04
C ASP A 57 1.27 4.70 45.62
N HIS A 58 0.95 5.55 44.64
CA HIS A 58 1.19 5.26 43.24
C HIS A 58 1.47 6.49 42.38
N VAL A 59 2.08 6.24 41.22
CA VAL A 59 2.52 7.23 40.25
C VAL A 59 1.93 6.88 38.88
N TYR A 60 1.32 7.88 38.24
CA TYR A 60 0.96 7.82 36.83
C TYR A 60 2.07 8.45 36.00
N THR A 61 2.58 7.71 35.03
CA THR A 61 3.66 8.17 34.15
C THR A 61 3.14 8.33 32.74
N PHE A 62 3.33 9.51 32.17
CA PHE A 62 3.03 9.85 30.79
C PHE A 62 4.33 10.09 30.04
N SER A 63 4.62 9.24 29.05
CA SER A 63 5.83 9.34 28.22
C SER A 63 5.46 9.53 26.76
N VAL A 64 6.16 10.41 26.04
CA VAL A 64 5.93 10.63 24.61
C VAL A 64 6.95 9.86 23.80
N LEU A 65 6.50 8.85 23.05
CA LEU A 65 7.34 8.04 22.16
C LEU A 65 6.59 7.80 20.85
N ASP A 66 7.25 7.98 19.71
CA ASP A 66 6.67 7.83 18.36
C ASP A 66 5.38 8.65 18.16
N ASN A 67 5.37 9.90 18.67
CA ASN A 67 4.22 10.81 18.66
C ASN A 67 2.96 10.24 19.36
N ARG A 68 3.14 9.21 20.20
CA ARG A 68 2.10 8.59 21.01
C ARG A 68 2.42 8.78 22.49
N ILE A 69 1.36 8.83 23.28
CA ILE A 69 1.45 9.05 24.72
C ILE A 69 1.24 7.69 25.38
N TRP A 70 2.28 7.22 26.04
CA TRP A 70 2.26 5.97 26.80
C TRP A 70 1.85 6.29 28.23
N PHE A 71 0.84 5.58 28.72
CA PHE A 71 0.41 5.66 30.10
C PHE A 71 0.81 4.40 30.86
N ARG A 72 1.37 4.59 32.06
CA ARG A 72 1.71 3.54 33.01
C ARG A 72 1.35 3.93 34.43
N ASN A 73 1.01 2.93 35.24
CA ASN A 73 0.69 3.09 36.67
C ASN A 73 1.61 2.21 37.51
N TYR A 74 2.32 2.84 38.44
CA TYR A 74 3.32 2.21 39.31
C TYR A 74 2.96 2.39 40.78
N GLN A 75 3.07 1.33 41.57
CA GLN A 75 3.08 1.37 43.03
C GLN A 75 4.46 1.81 43.53
N ILE A 76 4.47 2.61 44.59
CA ILE A 76 5.68 2.94 45.35
C ILE A 76 5.87 1.85 46.41
N LEU A 77 6.92 1.04 46.31
CA LEU A 77 7.15 -0.10 47.22
C LEU A 77 7.92 0.30 48.49
N THR A 78 9.05 0.99 48.31
CA THR A 78 10.02 1.30 49.37
C THR A 78 10.38 2.77 49.29
N GLU A 79 10.79 3.36 50.42
CA GLU A 79 11.30 4.74 50.48
C GLU A 79 12.55 4.95 49.58
N ASP A 80 13.27 3.87 49.24
CA ASP A 80 14.40 3.86 48.30
C ASP A 80 14.01 4.08 46.83
N GLY A 81 12.73 4.27 46.51
CA GLY A 81 12.25 4.58 45.17
C GLY A 81 11.97 3.37 44.27
N GLY A 82 11.84 2.16 44.85
CA GLY A 82 11.43 0.98 44.11
C GLY A 82 9.98 1.09 43.59
N LEU A 83 9.78 0.83 42.30
CA LEU A 83 8.46 0.91 41.64
C LEU A 83 8.01 -0.46 41.11
N ALA A 84 6.76 -0.83 41.36
CA ALA A 84 6.13 -2.02 40.78
C ALA A 84 4.94 -1.66 39.89
N GLU A 85 4.82 -2.29 38.72
CA GLU A 85 3.70 -2.02 37.81
C GLU A 85 2.37 -2.58 38.34
N ILE A 86 1.35 -1.72 38.46
CA ILE A 86 -0.04 -2.09 38.85
C ILE A 86 -0.92 -2.28 37.61
N GLY A 87 -0.78 -1.37 36.64
CA GLY A 87 -1.73 -1.21 35.53
C GLY A 87 -2.91 -0.27 35.86
N PRO A 88 -3.76 0.07 34.86
CA PRO A 88 -3.74 -0.40 33.47
C PRO A 88 -2.62 0.23 32.62
N ARG A 89 -2.30 -0.40 31.47
CA ARG A 89 -1.37 0.13 30.46
C ARG A 89 -2.10 0.39 29.16
N PHE A 90 -1.99 1.61 28.67
CA PHE A 90 -2.55 2.00 27.38
C PHE A 90 -1.67 3.03 26.69
N VAL A 91 -1.94 3.20 25.40
CA VAL A 91 -1.25 4.16 24.54
C VAL A 91 -2.31 5.03 23.89
N LEU A 92 -2.21 6.34 24.07
CA LEU A 92 -3.06 7.32 23.42
C LEU A 92 -2.35 7.83 22.17
N ASN A 93 -3.10 7.90 21.07
CA ASN A 93 -2.65 8.54 19.85
C ASN A 93 -3.59 9.71 19.58
N PRO A 94 -3.19 10.96 19.90
CA PRO A 94 -4.02 12.14 19.69
C PRO A 94 -4.45 12.23 18.23
N VAL A 95 -5.76 12.40 17.97
CA VAL A 95 -6.31 12.44 16.61
C VAL A 95 -6.51 13.89 16.17
N LYS A 96 -7.38 14.61 16.89
CA LYS A 96 -7.75 16.00 16.62
C LYS A 96 -8.04 16.72 17.93
N ILE A 97 -7.84 18.04 17.93
CA ILE A 97 -8.24 18.93 19.01
C ILE A 97 -9.24 19.94 18.43
N PHE A 98 -10.38 20.05 19.10
CA PHE A 98 -11.45 20.98 18.72
C PHE A 98 -11.48 22.17 19.69
N ALA A 99 -11.99 23.31 19.22
CA ALA A 99 -12.09 24.52 20.03
C ALA A 99 -13.15 24.43 21.14
N GLY A 100 -14.21 23.64 20.93
CA GLY A 100 -15.34 23.52 21.85
C GLY A 100 -15.47 22.14 22.50
N SER A 101 -16.44 22.03 23.40
CA SER A 101 -16.81 20.75 24.01
C SER A 101 -17.54 19.88 22.99
N PHE A 102 -16.93 18.75 22.60
CA PHE A 102 -17.46 17.79 21.63
C PHE A 102 -17.76 18.35 20.23
N GLY A 103 -17.26 19.54 19.88
CA GLY A 103 -17.50 20.18 18.59
C GLY A 103 -16.73 21.47 18.39
N GLY A 104 -17.03 22.18 17.30
CA GLY A 104 -16.35 23.40 16.89
C GLY A 104 -15.24 23.18 15.86
N GLU A 105 -14.50 24.25 15.59
CA GLU A 105 -13.40 24.23 14.61
C GLU A 105 -12.25 23.33 15.07
N THR A 106 -11.56 22.70 14.11
CA THR A 106 -10.39 21.87 14.39
C THR A 106 -9.16 22.76 14.55
N LEU A 107 -8.68 22.90 15.78
CA LEU A 107 -7.48 23.69 16.10
C LEU A 107 -6.19 22.95 15.72
N TRP A 108 -6.21 21.61 15.83
CA TRP A 108 -5.05 20.78 15.52
C TRP A 108 -5.48 19.42 14.98
N ASP A 109 -4.77 18.92 13.97
CA ASP A 109 -4.97 17.61 13.36
C ASP A 109 -3.65 16.85 13.30
N ASN A 110 -3.65 15.59 13.72
CA ASN A 110 -2.45 14.76 13.71
C ASN A 110 -2.17 14.22 12.30
N ARG A 111 -1.12 14.75 11.65
CA ARG A 111 -0.70 14.30 10.31
C ARG A 111 -0.31 12.83 10.23
N TYR A 112 0.21 12.27 11.32
CA TYR A 112 0.70 10.89 11.38
C TYR A 112 -0.39 9.88 11.74
N TYR A 113 -1.56 10.35 12.17
CA TYR A 113 -2.66 9.46 12.53
C TYR A 113 -3.32 8.86 11.29
N VAL A 114 -3.34 7.53 11.21
CA VAL A 114 -4.14 6.76 10.25
C VAL A 114 -5.16 5.94 11.01
N SER A 115 -6.43 6.10 10.66
CA SER A 115 -7.49 5.33 11.30
C SER A 115 -7.34 3.83 11.00
N PRO A 116 -7.62 2.93 11.95
CA PRO A 116 -7.54 1.49 11.71
C PRO A 116 -8.42 1.01 10.55
N ALA A 117 -9.56 1.68 10.34
CA ALA A 117 -10.44 1.39 9.20
C ALA A 117 -9.77 1.73 7.86
N LYS A 118 -9.14 2.91 7.76
CA LYS A 118 -8.39 3.33 6.58
C LYS A 118 -7.20 2.42 6.33
N TYR A 119 -6.44 2.08 7.37
CA TYR A 119 -5.33 1.14 7.26
C TYR A 119 -5.77 -0.24 6.73
N ARG A 120 -6.86 -0.81 7.28
CA ARG A 120 -7.43 -2.08 6.77
C ARG A 120 -7.93 -1.94 5.33
N GLN A 121 -8.52 -0.81 4.96
CA GLN A 121 -8.96 -0.54 3.60
C GLN A 121 -7.77 -0.47 2.64
N GLU A 122 -6.66 0.16 3.03
CA GLU A 122 -5.43 0.22 2.24
C GLU A 122 -4.83 -1.17 2.01
N ILE A 123 -4.78 -2.02 3.04
CA ILE A 123 -4.34 -3.42 2.91
C ILE A 123 -5.24 -4.17 1.91
N LYS A 124 -6.57 -4.04 2.05
CA LYS A 124 -7.53 -4.68 1.13
C LYS A 124 -7.37 -4.15 -0.31
N LYS A 125 -7.15 -2.85 -0.50
CA LYS A 125 -6.95 -2.23 -1.81
C LYS A 125 -5.67 -2.73 -2.47
N LYS A 126 -4.56 -2.80 -1.72
CA LYS A 126 -3.29 -3.40 -2.18
C LYS A 126 -3.49 -4.87 -2.58
N ALA A 127 -4.24 -5.63 -1.79
CA ALA A 127 -4.56 -7.03 -2.11
C ALA A 127 -5.50 -7.19 -3.31
N GLY A 128 -6.42 -6.24 -3.54
CA GLY A 128 -7.40 -6.27 -4.63
C GLY A 128 -6.83 -6.04 -6.03
N GLY A 129 -5.63 -5.45 -6.14
CA GLY A 129 -4.97 -5.18 -7.44
C GLY A 129 -4.48 -6.43 -8.17
N LYS A 130 -4.42 -7.60 -7.53
CA LYS A 130 -3.83 -8.82 -8.12
C LYS A 130 -4.42 -9.21 -9.47
N TYR A 131 -5.75 -9.10 -9.63
CA TYR A 131 -6.40 -9.45 -10.89
C TYR A 131 -6.09 -8.43 -12.00
N ILE A 132 -6.14 -7.14 -11.68
CA ILE A 132 -5.82 -6.06 -12.63
C ILE A 132 -4.36 -6.18 -13.07
N ASN A 133 -3.44 -6.36 -12.11
CA ASN A 133 -2.02 -6.58 -12.39
C ASN A 133 -1.78 -7.78 -13.31
N ARG A 134 -2.50 -8.89 -13.12
CA ARG A 134 -2.39 -10.07 -14.00
C ARG A 134 -2.84 -9.75 -15.42
N VAL A 135 -3.95 -9.03 -15.57
CA VAL A 135 -4.46 -8.63 -16.89
C VAL A 135 -3.51 -7.63 -17.54
N GLU A 136 -2.98 -6.67 -16.80
CA GLU A 136 -1.99 -5.70 -17.28
C GLU A 136 -0.70 -6.38 -17.72
N GLN A 137 -0.17 -7.33 -16.93
CA GLN A 137 0.99 -8.13 -17.29
C GLN A 137 0.75 -8.95 -18.57
N LYS A 138 -0.45 -9.54 -18.72
CA LYS A 138 -0.80 -10.27 -19.95
C LYS A 138 -0.84 -9.35 -21.17
N MET A 139 -1.45 -8.16 -21.03
CA MET A 139 -1.48 -7.17 -22.11
C MET A 139 -0.09 -6.63 -22.43
N ALA A 140 0.76 -6.40 -21.43
CA ALA A 140 2.14 -5.96 -21.61
C ALA A 140 2.99 -7.03 -22.30
N LEU A 141 2.80 -8.31 -21.96
CA LEU A 141 3.44 -9.42 -22.64
C LEU A 141 3.00 -9.50 -24.10
N GLU A 142 1.70 -9.39 -24.39
CA GLU A 142 1.18 -9.37 -25.76
C GLU A 142 1.73 -8.17 -26.56
N ALA A 143 1.89 -7.00 -25.94
CA ALA A 143 2.45 -5.82 -26.58
C ALA A 143 3.96 -5.91 -26.82
N ASN A 144 4.70 -6.53 -25.90
CA ASN A 144 6.15 -6.70 -26.00
C ASN A 144 6.54 -7.95 -26.82
N LYS A 145 5.58 -8.83 -27.13
CA LYS A 145 5.84 -10.02 -27.93
C LYS A 145 6.17 -9.57 -29.36
N PRO A 146 7.39 -9.83 -29.87
CA PRO A 146 7.71 -9.49 -31.24
C PRO A 146 6.86 -10.35 -32.19
N GLU A 147 6.42 -9.77 -33.32
CA GLU A 147 5.63 -10.49 -34.32
C GLU A 147 6.44 -11.64 -34.95
N VAL A 148 7.75 -11.45 -35.06
CA VAL A 148 8.71 -12.44 -35.53
C VAL A 148 9.59 -12.82 -34.34
N SER A 149 9.55 -14.09 -33.92
CA SER A 149 10.28 -14.55 -32.73
C SER A 149 11.79 -14.63 -32.95
N TYR A 150 12.18 -15.25 -34.07
CA TYR A 150 13.53 -15.42 -34.54
C TYR A 150 13.45 -15.45 -36.06
N SER A 151 14.43 -14.88 -36.76
CA SER A 151 14.67 -15.25 -38.16
C SER A 151 15.07 -16.73 -38.18
N LEU A 152 14.31 -17.58 -38.85
CA LEU A 152 14.74 -18.96 -39.10
C LEU A 152 16.04 -18.89 -39.89
N ASN A 153 17.05 -19.68 -39.50
CA ASN A 153 18.26 -19.77 -40.30
C ASN A 153 17.85 -20.40 -41.65
N PRO A 154 18.20 -19.81 -42.81
CA PRO A 154 17.87 -20.39 -44.12
C PRO A 154 18.30 -21.86 -44.26
N LEU A 155 19.33 -22.29 -43.53
CA LEU A 155 19.85 -23.67 -43.53
C LEU A 155 19.01 -24.66 -42.69
N ASP A 156 18.09 -24.20 -41.84
CA ASP A 156 17.27 -25.08 -40.98
C ASP A 156 16.30 -25.96 -41.78
N GLU A 157 16.00 -25.58 -43.04
CA GLU A 157 15.16 -26.37 -43.91
C GLU A 157 15.89 -27.59 -44.49
N ILE A 158 17.23 -27.59 -44.55
CA ILE A 158 18.05 -28.64 -45.18
C ILE A 158 17.83 -30.03 -44.55
N PHE A 159 17.45 -30.07 -43.28
CA PHE A 159 17.25 -31.32 -42.54
C PHE A 159 15.80 -31.83 -42.53
N LYS A 160 14.87 -31.15 -43.22
CA LYS A 160 13.49 -31.62 -43.38
C LYS A 160 13.35 -32.42 -44.68
N GLY A 161 13.30 -33.75 -44.59
CA GLY A 161 13.13 -34.68 -45.71
C GLY A 161 14.24 -35.75 -45.79
N GLU A 162 14.27 -36.54 -46.88
CA GLU A 162 15.41 -37.41 -47.17
C GLU A 162 16.61 -36.59 -47.67
N PRO A 163 17.81 -36.73 -47.06
CA PRO A 163 18.96 -35.88 -47.37
C PRO A 163 19.41 -35.90 -48.84
N LEU A 164 19.27 -37.05 -49.52
CA LEU A 164 19.73 -37.22 -50.91
C LEU A 164 18.87 -36.47 -51.93
N GLU A 165 17.55 -36.44 -51.73
CA GLU A 165 16.64 -35.75 -52.64
C GLU A 165 16.81 -34.24 -52.53
N LYS A 166 16.95 -33.76 -51.30
CA LYS A 166 17.13 -32.35 -51.01
C LYS A 166 18.48 -31.80 -51.50
N ALA A 167 19.55 -32.59 -51.40
CA ALA A 167 20.85 -32.24 -51.98
C ALA A 167 20.76 -32.10 -53.52
N LYS A 168 20.02 -32.99 -54.20
CA LYS A 168 19.80 -32.91 -55.65
C LYS A 168 18.96 -31.69 -56.04
N GLU A 169 18.00 -31.29 -55.21
CA GLU A 169 17.22 -30.06 -55.43
C GLU A 169 18.07 -28.80 -55.26
N LEU A 170 18.91 -28.74 -54.22
CA LEU A 170 19.84 -27.63 -53.99
C LEU A 170 20.82 -27.45 -55.15
N GLU A 171 21.43 -28.54 -55.64
CA GLU A 171 22.31 -28.50 -56.81
C GLU A 171 21.60 -28.01 -58.08
N LYS A 172 20.30 -28.30 -58.23
CA LYS A 172 19.51 -27.80 -59.38
C LYS A 172 19.24 -26.31 -59.24
N THR A 173 18.87 -25.85 -58.05
CA THR A 173 18.63 -24.43 -57.78
C THR A 173 19.89 -23.58 -57.91
N GLU A 174 21.06 -24.08 -57.49
CA GLU A 174 22.35 -23.39 -57.70
C GLU A 174 22.69 -23.28 -59.20
N LYS A 175 22.49 -24.35 -59.96
CA LYS A 175 22.68 -24.36 -61.43
C LYS A 175 21.69 -23.47 -62.19
N GLU A 176 20.53 -23.16 -61.60
CA GLU A 176 19.56 -22.21 -62.15
C GLU A 176 19.87 -20.76 -61.74
N ALA A 177 20.34 -20.52 -60.52
CA ALA A 177 20.80 -19.22 -60.04
C ALA A 177 22.04 -18.72 -60.81
N ASP A 178 22.96 -19.61 -61.16
CA ASP A 178 24.13 -19.26 -61.99
C ASP A 178 23.76 -18.90 -63.44
N LYS A 179 22.56 -19.28 -63.92
CA LYS A 179 22.08 -18.98 -65.28
C LYS A 179 21.30 -17.67 -65.38
N ASN A 180 20.67 -17.23 -64.29
CA ASN A 180 19.97 -15.96 -64.18
C ASN A 180 20.75 -15.10 -63.18
N GLY A 181 21.69 -14.28 -63.65
CA GLY A 181 22.58 -13.48 -62.79
C GLY A 181 21.89 -12.41 -61.92
N GLU A 182 21.14 -12.82 -60.91
CA GLU A 182 20.62 -12.01 -59.81
C GLU A 182 20.92 -12.72 -58.49
N SER A 183 22.01 -12.32 -57.84
CA SER A 183 22.21 -12.56 -56.42
C SER A 183 21.32 -11.58 -55.64
N GLU A 184 20.04 -11.91 -55.44
CA GLU A 184 19.24 -11.25 -54.42
C GLU A 184 19.75 -11.67 -53.03
N GLU A 185 20.77 -10.98 -52.53
CA GLU A 185 20.92 -10.84 -51.09
C GLU A 185 19.66 -10.11 -50.59
N LYS A 186 18.69 -10.85 -50.05
CA LYS A 186 17.67 -10.25 -49.18
C LYS A 186 18.37 -9.81 -47.90
N SER A 187 19.12 -8.72 -48.00
CA SER A 187 19.44 -7.88 -46.86
C SER A 187 18.10 -7.57 -46.19
N ILE A 188 18.03 -7.86 -44.88
CA ILE A 188 16.93 -7.41 -44.05
C ILE A 188 17.00 -5.88 -44.12
N ILE A 189 16.19 -5.28 -44.99
CA ILE A 189 16.08 -3.82 -45.08
C ILE A 189 15.58 -3.39 -43.71
N ASP A 190 16.46 -2.79 -42.91
CA ASP A 190 16.05 -2.22 -41.64
C ASP A 190 15.03 -1.12 -42.01
N PRO A 191 13.76 -1.16 -41.54
CA PRO A 191 12.72 -0.22 -41.99
C PRO A 191 13.00 1.26 -41.66
N PHE A 192 14.13 1.50 -41.00
CA PHE A 192 14.65 2.74 -40.47
C PHE A 192 15.96 3.17 -41.13
N GLU A 193 16.61 2.32 -41.93
CA GLU A 193 17.96 2.55 -42.48
C GLU A 193 18.02 3.74 -43.45
N GLN A 194 16.87 4.16 -43.99
CA GLN A 194 16.74 5.29 -44.91
C GLN A 194 15.91 6.48 -44.36
N LYS A 195 15.47 6.43 -43.09
CA LYS A 195 14.62 7.49 -42.51
C LYS A 195 15.43 8.45 -41.67
N SER A 196 15.17 9.74 -41.82
CA SER A 196 15.77 10.77 -40.96
C SER A 196 15.34 10.57 -39.50
N ALA A 197 16.19 10.90 -38.53
CA ALA A 197 15.86 10.76 -37.09
C ALA A 197 14.55 11.47 -36.69
N LEU A 198 14.19 12.55 -37.40
CA LEU A 198 12.92 13.26 -37.23
C LEU A 198 11.69 12.47 -37.70
N GLU A 199 11.80 11.68 -38.77
CA GLU A 199 10.74 10.81 -39.24
C GLU A 199 10.51 9.62 -38.33
N ILE A 200 11.59 9.03 -37.81
CA ILE A 200 11.53 7.96 -36.82
C ILE A 200 10.78 8.45 -35.58
N LYS A 201 11.15 9.63 -35.07
CA LYS A 201 10.48 10.27 -33.92
C LYS A 201 9.00 10.60 -34.19
N LYS A 202 8.65 10.98 -35.41
CA LYS A 202 7.23 11.21 -35.82
C LYS A 202 6.44 9.90 -35.88
N LEU A 203 7.05 8.82 -36.36
CA LEU A 203 6.45 7.48 -36.40
C LEU A 203 6.21 6.94 -34.98
N GLU A 204 7.18 7.07 -34.08
CA GLU A 204 7.04 6.70 -32.67
C GLU A 204 5.90 7.48 -31.99
N GLN A 205 5.85 8.80 -32.18
CA GLN A 205 4.76 9.62 -31.62
C GLN A 205 3.38 9.25 -32.18
N ARG A 206 3.30 8.86 -33.45
CA ARG A 206 2.06 8.36 -34.07
C ARG A 206 1.66 6.99 -33.49
N ALA A 207 2.62 6.09 -33.30
CA ALA A 207 2.39 4.78 -32.68
C ALA A 207 1.87 4.92 -31.23
N ILE A 208 2.49 5.80 -30.43
CA ILE A 208 2.06 6.10 -29.06
C ILE A 208 0.63 6.66 -29.04
N LYS A 209 0.30 7.59 -29.95
CA LYS A 209 -1.06 8.15 -30.06
C LYS A 209 -2.09 7.09 -30.47
N ASN A 210 -1.75 6.19 -31.40
CA ASN A 210 -2.62 5.11 -31.81
C ASN A 210 -2.84 4.09 -30.69
N PHE A 211 -1.79 3.75 -29.94
CA PHE A 211 -1.88 2.90 -28.76
C PHE A 211 -2.80 3.50 -27.69
N GLN A 212 -2.63 4.80 -27.37
CA GLN A 212 -3.50 5.50 -26.43
C GLN A 212 -4.97 5.55 -26.90
N LYS A 213 -5.22 5.71 -28.21
CA LYS A 213 -6.59 5.63 -28.78
C LYS A 213 -7.20 4.24 -28.63
N ILE A 214 -6.43 3.18 -28.92
CA ILE A 214 -6.89 1.79 -28.78
C ILE A 214 -7.18 1.46 -27.31
N ALA A 215 -6.32 1.88 -26.39
CA ALA A 215 -6.51 1.72 -24.95
C ALA A 215 -7.78 2.44 -24.47
N LYS A 216 -8.01 3.69 -24.89
CA LYS A 216 -9.25 4.44 -24.59
C LYS A 216 -10.50 3.77 -25.17
N LYS A 217 -10.46 3.27 -26.41
CA LYS A 217 -11.58 2.56 -27.05
C LYS A 217 -11.92 1.25 -26.31
N LYS A 218 -10.91 0.48 -25.90
CA LYS A 218 -11.09 -0.73 -25.08
C LYS A 218 -11.63 -0.41 -23.68
N ALA A 219 -11.19 0.68 -23.06
CA ALA A 219 -11.72 1.13 -21.76
C ALA A 219 -13.20 1.56 -21.87
N ALA A 220 -13.58 2.28 -22.93
CA ALA A 220 -14.97 2.68 -23.18
C ALA A 220 -15.90 1.48 -23.44
N ALA A 221 -15.44 0.46 -24.18
CA ALA A 221 -16.19 -0.78 -24.42
C ALA A 221 -16.41 -1.63 -23.14
N LYS A 222 -15.54 -1.46 -22.13
CA LYS A 222 -15.67 -2.15 -20.84
C LYS A 222 -16.76 -1.52 -19.95
N ASN A 223 -17.01 -0.22 -20.09
CA ASN A 223 -18.05 0.48 -19.32
C ASN A 223 -19.47 0.19 -19.83
N THR A 224 -19.64 -0.14 -21.12
CA THR A 224 -20.95 -0.47 -21.71
C THR A 224 -21.41 -1.91 -21.43
N SER A 225 -20.47 -2.85 -21.22
CA SER A 225 -20.78 -4.25 -20.90
C SER A 225 -21.09 -4.50 -19.42
N GLY A 226 -20.59 -3.65 -18.51
CA GLY A 226 -20.86 -3.76 -17.06
C GLY A 226 -22.30 -3.41 -16.63
N ALA A 227 -23.03 -2.62 -17.42
CA ALA A 227 -24.38 -2.14 -17.06
C ALA A 227 -25.49 -3.20 -17.22
N LYS A 228 -25.28 -4.28 -18.00
CA LYS A 228 -26.30 -5.32 -18.25
C LYS A 228 -26.35 -6.42 -17.17
N VAL A 229 -25.29 -6.57 -16.36
CA VAL A 229 -25.17 -7.70 -15.42
C VAL A 229 -25.90 -7.45 -14.08
N THR A 230 -26.17 -6.20 -13.69
CA THR A 230 -26.74 -5.86 -12.38
C THR A 230 -28.27 -5.94 -12.29
N LYS A 231 -29.02 -6.04 -13.40
CA LYS A 231 -30.50 -6.09 -13.36
C LYS A 231 -31.12 -7.47 -13.09
N LYS A 232 -30.37 -8.58 -13.22
CA LYS A 232 -30.97 -9.94 -13.17
C LYS A 232 -31.02 -10.60 -11.77
N LYS A 233 -30.55 -9.93 -10.70
CA LYS A 233 -30.35 -10.56 -9.38
C LYS A 233 -31.33 -10.14 -8.26
N ARG A 234 -32.40 -9.40 -8.57
CA ARG A 234 -33.30 -8.82 -7.54
C ARG A 234 -34.72 -9.43 -7.45
N LEU A 235 -35.04 -10.46 -8.23
CA LEU A 235 -36.35 -11.12 -8.24
C LEU A 235 -36.20 -12.62 -7.94
N THR A 236 -35.96 -13.00 -6.68
CA THR A 236 -36.29 -14.33 -6.11
C THR A 236 -35.76 -14.43 -4.68
N LYS A 237 -36.50 -13.89 -3.72
CA LYS A 237 -36.49 -14.34 -2.31
C LYS A 237 -37.60 -13.60 -1.57
N ASN A 238 -38.80 -14.18 -1.65
CA ASN A 238 -39.90 -14.04 -0.68
C ASN A 238 -40.92 -15.13 -0.99
N LYS A 239 -40.64 -16.34 -0.50
CA LYS A 239 -41.60 -17.43 -0.35
C LYS A 239 -40.98 -18.51 0.56
N ALA A 240 -41.35 -18.50 1.83
CA ALA A 240 -41.64 -19.69 2.63
C ALA A 240 -41.91 -19.26 4.08
N LYS A 241 -43.12 -19.63 4.51
CA LYS A 241 -43.64 -19.92 5.85
C LYS A 241 -42.80 -19.52 7.06
#